data_AF-A0A1U7EYL8-F1
#
_entry.id   AF-A0A1U7EYL8-F1
#
_cell.length_a   1.000
_cell.length_b   1.000
_cell.length_c   1.000
_cell.angle_alpha   90.00
_cell.angle_beta   90.00
_cell.angle_gamma   90.00
#
_symmetry.space_group_name_H-M   'P 1'
#
loop_
_entity.id
_entity.type
_entity.pdbx_description
1 polymer ?
#
loop_
_entity_poly.entity_id
_entity_poly.type
_entity_poly.pdbx_seq_one_letter_code
_entity_poly.pdbx_strand_id
1 'polypeptide(L)'
;MVDDTRRRAEDSPPDNRKLQPTRRTVLGATGAAAVAALAGCSGVLGEDPPAYADDMLAADGDGVFAVHLDAEWLRTDDGDRPYAEELPDAVDPSLGVDGTVAEVDPLIGYPIGGLLVASLTVSFGAAPYGFGDELLAPFGDDVPDTEAEPEDGSGDDIADGDEANGGADGDADAPADEDDGGTDIDESVRIDSILVADGVGVFRGAFDARAIVAASDGFELADERGAFDVYEGTDDGLFGTEGLAFAVADDVVVVSLTDEGDIDAALDIVAGDESGLTGDDDAAWALATAGEGHITLGAWGIDPDEAAAETAIEGGESLDAATGLVSSLTLGPEEGSATLAAVYPEGDAPERAAHENDIGTSASTRDIDIDGDRLTVDGRWRVPADD
;
A
#
# COMPACT_ATOMS: atom_id res chain seq x y z
N MET A 1 -76.26 22.54 5.82
CA MET A 1 -75.16 23.04 4.98
C MET A 1 -73.90 22.79 5.78
N VAL A 2 -73.33 21.58 5.75
CA VAL A 2 -72.66 20.88 4.64
C VAL A 2 -71.45 21.68 4.16
N ASP A 3 -70.27 21.21 4.60
CA ASP A 3 -68.93 21.16 3.97
C ASP A 3 -67.95 21.06 5.15
N ASP A 4 -67.47 19.88 5.55
CA ASP A 4 -66.72 18.86 4.81
C ASP A 4 -65.50 19.41 4.08
N THR A 5 -64.36 19.47 4.79
CA THR A 5 -63.03 19.46 4.19
C THR A 5 -62.00 19.03 5.22
N ARG A 6 -62.02 17.73 5.53
CA ARG A 6 -60.85 17.02 6.07
C ARG A 6 -59.78 16.97 4.97
N ARG A 7 -58.83 17.91 4.98
CA ARG A 7 -57.51 17.71 4.35
C ARG A 7 -56.58 17.11 5.38
N ARG A 8 -56.42 15.79 5.29
CA ARG A 8 -55.36 15.02 5.92
C ARG A 8 -54.11 15.34 5.10
N ALA A 9 -53.25 16.22 5.61
CA ALA A 9 -51.90 16.34 5.10
C ALA A 9 -51.13 15.13 5.64
N GLU A 10 -50.83 14.19 4.76
CA GLU A 10 -49.87 13.13 5.02
C GLU A 10 -48.49 13.79 5.02
N ASP A 11 -47.98 13.95 6.24
CA ASP A 11 -46.61 14.34 6.54
C ASP A 11 -45.72 13.14 6.17
N SER A 12 -45.39 13.02 4.87
CA SER A 12 -44.29 12.16 4.45
C SER A 12 -43.00 12.91 4.72
N PRO A 13 -42.12 12.41 5.62
CA PRO A 13 -40.82 13.03 5.81
C PRO A 13 -40.07 13.04 4.47
N PRO A 14 -39.30 14.10 4.17
CA PRO A 14 -38.52 14.15 2.95
C PRO A 14 -37.58 12.95 2.92
N ASP A 15 -37.72 12.11 1.89
CA ASP A 15 -36.79 11.04 1.59
C ASP A 15 -35.48 11.70 1.13
N ASN A 16 -34.65 12.04 2.11
CA ASN A 16 -33.29 12.58 1.94
C ASN A 16 -32.30 11.48 1.54
N ARG A 17 -32.74 10.44 0.81
CA ARG A 17 -31.86 9.61 0.00
C ARG A 17 -31.38 10.42 -1.20
N LYS A 18 -30.59 11.46 -0.91
CA LYS A 18 -29.50 11.84 -1.81
C LYS A 18 -28.71 10.56 -2.01
N LEU A 19 -28.42 10.25 -3.27
CA LEU A 19 -27.44 9.25 -3.67
C LEU A 19 -26.12 9.64 -3.00
N GLN A 20 -25.92 9.21 -1.76
CA GLN A 20 -24.60 9.19 -1.17
C GLN A 20 -23.88 8.06 -1.90
N PRO A 21 -22.69 8.30 -2.48
CA PRO A 21 -21.85 7.19 -2.88
C PRO A 21 -21.76 6.26 -1.66
N THR A 22 -22.13 5.00 -1.85
CA THR A 22 -22.08 4.01 -0.77
C THR A 22 -20.63 3.91 -0.29
N ARG A 23 -20.41 3.91 1.04
CA ARG A 23 -19.12 3.77 1.74
C ARG A 23 -18.21 2.67 1.16
N ARG A 24 -18.82 1.65 0.54
CA ARG A 24 -18.24 0.61 -0.34
C ARG A 24 -17.26 1.10 -1.43
N THR A 25 -17.40 2.33 -1.94
CA THR A 25 -16.65 2.78 -3.13
C THR A 25 -15.29 3.40 -2.80
N VAL A 26 -15.04 3.83 -1.56
CA VAL A 26 -13.83 4.62 -1.24
C VAL A 26 -12.68 3.74 -0.70
N LEU A 27 -12.98 2.75 0.14
CA LEU A 27 -11.99 1.75 0.57
C LEU A 27 -11.50 0.85 -0.58
N GLY A 28 -12.42 0.44 -1.46
CA GLY A 28 -12.09 -0.35 -2.64
C GLY A 28 -11.33 0.43 -3.72
N ALA A 29 -11.45 1.76 -3.75
CA ALA A 29 -10.83 2.57 -4.82
C ALA A 29 -9.46 3.16 -4.46
N THR A 30 -9.03 3.13 -3.21
CA THR A 30 -7.73 3.74 -2.82
C THR A 30 -6.81 2.74 -2.14
N GLY A 31 -7.33 1.96 -1.18
CA GLY A 31 -6.57 0.85 -0.59
C GLY A 31 -6.46 -0.31 -1.56
N ALA A 32 -7.59 -0.83 -2.07
CA ALA A 32 -7.55 -1.93 -3.03
C ALA A 32 -7.07 -1.51 -4.42
N ALA A 33 -7.11 -0.24 -4.82
CA ALA A 33 -6.47 0.18 -6.07
C ALA A 33 -4.95 0.26 -5.94
N ALA A 34 -4.42 0.77 -4.83
CA ALA A 34 -2.98 0.77 -4.55
C ALA A 34 -2.43 -0.63 -4.26
N VAL A 35 -3.27 -1.54 -3.77
CA VAL A 35 -2.91 -2.93 -3.43
C VAL A 35 -3.17 -3.90 -4.58
N ALA A 36 -4.28 -3.81 -5.30
CA ALA A 36 -4.56 -4.60 -6.50
C ALA A 36 -3.71 -4.13 -7.68
N ALA A 37 -3.28 -2.86 -7.69
CA ALA A 37 -2.09 -2.43 -8.39
C ALA A 37 -0.99 -3.47 -8.14
N LEU A 38 -0.46 -3.57 -6.92
CA LEU A 38 0.73 -4.35 -6.57
C LEU A 38 0.69 -5.89 -6.82
N ALA A 39 -0.45 -6.46 -7.24
CA ALA A 39 -0.79 -7.88 -7.15
C ALA A 39 -0.62 -8.72 -8.43
N GLY A 40 -0.14 -8.17 -9.55
CA GLY A 40 0.11 -8.97 -10.75
C GLY A 40 1.19 -10.05 -10.50
N CYS A 41 0.94 -11.29 -10.94
CA CYS A 41 1.82 -12.49 -11.03
C CYS A 41 1.60 -13.63 -10.01
N SER A 42 1.14 -14.81 -10.42
CA SER A 42 0.93 -15.97 -9.54
C SER A 42 2.20 -16.81 -9.25
N GLY A 43 2.44 -17.20 -7.98
CA GLY A 43 3.61 -17.98 -7.52
C GLY A 43 3.41 -18.63 -6.14
N VAL A 44 4.27 -19.60 -5.75
CA VAL A 44 4.08 -20.56 -4.63
C VAL A 44 5.06 -20.35 -3.46
N LEU A 45 4.53 -20.31 -2.22
CA LEU A 45 5.17 -19.99 -0.93
C LEU A 45 6.19 -21.01 -0.36
N GLY A 46 7.18 -20.49 0.39
CA GLY A 46 8.12 -21.20 1.28
C GLY A 46 7.91 -20.87 2.78
N GLU A 47 8.58 -21.61 3.69
CA GLU A 47 8.34 -21.61 5.16
C GLU A 47 9.36 -20.76 5.98
N ASP A 48 10.01 -19.76 5.37
CA ASP A 48 11.02 -18.94 6.05
C ASP A 48 10.40 -17.72 6.76
N PRO A 49 11.03 -17.18 7.83
CA PRO A 49 10.55 -15.97 8.51
C PRO A 49 10.38 -14.79 7.54
N PRO A 50 9.58 -13.76 7.91
CA PRO A 50 9.27 -12.68 6.99
C PRO A 50 10.55 -12.00 6.51
N ALA A 51 10.69 -11.85 5.19
CA ALA A 51 11.87 -11.29 4.53
C ALA A 51 12.40 -10.00 5.17
N TYR A 52 11.50 -9.16 5.70
CA TYR A 52 11.82 -7.86 6.27
C TYR A 52 12.33 -7.87 7.71
N ALA A 53 12.18 -8.99 8.44
CA ALA A 53 12.80 -9.13 9.76
C ALA A 53 14.34 -9.03 9.66
N ASP A 54 14.88 -9.36 8.48
CA ASP A 54 16.28 -9.19 8.13
C ASP A 54 16.60 -7.78 7.58
N ASP A 55 15.63 -6.97 7.14
CA ASP A 55 15.85 -5.78 6.27
C ASP A 55 15.57 -4.39 6.86
N MET A 56 14.86 -4.27 7.98
CA MET A 56 14.59 -2.92 8.55
C MET A 56 15.91 -2.15 8.82
N LEU A 57 15.87 -0.81 8.79
CA LEU A 57 17.06 0.06 8.92
C LEU A 57 17.24 0.60 10.34
N ALA A 58 18.49 0.76 10.77
CA ALA A 58 18.81 1.28 12.11
C ALA A 58 18.66 2.81 12.16
N ALA A 59 18.00 3.32 13.20
CA ALA A 59 17.93 4.76 13.43
C ALA A 59 19.21 5.24 14.12
N ASP A 60 19.98 6.09 13.45
CA ASP A 60 21.03 6.87 14.12
C ASP A 60 20.40 8.05 14.87
N GLY A 61 19.70 7.76 15.98
CA GLY A 61 19.21 8.76 16.95
C GLY A 61 18.08 9.70 16.50
N ASP A 62 17.79 9.78 15.19
CA ASP A 62 16.71 10.61 14.63
C ASP A 62 15.36 9.86 14.50
N GLY A 63 15.35 8.58 14.90
CA GLY A 63 14.19 7.69 14.80
C GLY A 63 14.05 7.05 13.41
N VAL A 64 13.33 5.94 13.32
CA VAL A 64 13.07 5.21 12.08
C VAL A 64 11.59 4.96 11.93
N PHE A 65 11.10 5.21 10.72
CA PHE A 65 9.80 4.78 10.24
C PHE A 65 10.01 3.73 9.17
N ALA A 66 9.28 2.62 9.26
CA ALA A 66 9.38 1.52 8.33
C ALA A 66 8.01 0.92 8.01
N VAL A 67 7.79 0.58 6.74
CA VAL A 67 6.57 -0.06 6.26
C VAL A 67 6.97 -1.24 5.40
N HIS A 68 6.47 -2.42 5.75
CA HIS A 68 6.59 -3.62 4.96
C HIS A 68 5.25 -4.02 4.36
N LEU A 69 5.29 -4.46 3.10
CA LEU A 69 4.19 -5.08 2.39
C LEU A 69 4.65 -6.41 1.79
N ASP A 70 3.96 -7.48 2.17
CA ASP A 70 3.96 -8.78 1.49
C ASP A 70 3.07 -8.68 0.24
N ALA A 71 3.71 -8.55 -0.91
CA ALA A 71 3.03 -8.49 -2.20
C ALA A 71 2.74 -9.89 -2.76
N GLU A 72 3.41 -10.94 -2.29
CA GLU A 72 3.08 -12.33 -2.65
C GLU A 72 1.67 -12.69 -2.19
N TRP A 73 1.28 -12.29 -0.98
CA TRP A 73 -0.06 -12.48 -0.46
C TRP A 73 -1.15 -11.92 -1.40
N LEU A 74 -0.88 -10.81 -2.08
CA LEU A 74 -1.82 -10.19 -3.01
C LEU A 74 -2.08 -11.02 -4.25
N ARG A 75 -1.08 -11.80 -4.67
CA ARG A 75 -1.12 -12.64 -5.87
C ARG A 75 -1.77 -13.99 -5.68
N THR A 76 -1.67 -14.54 -4.46
CA THR A 76 -2.30 -15.82 -4.12
C THR A 76 -3.83 -15.74 -4.08
N ASP A 77 -4.37 -14.54 -4.33
CA ASP A 77 -5.79 -14.25 -4.30
C ASP A 77 -6.41 -14.26 -5.69
N ASP A 78 -7.36 -15.17 -5.93
CA ASP A 78 -8.08 -15.28 -7.21
C ASP A 78 -9.14 -14.17 -7.42
N GLY A 79 -9.06 -13.06 -6.68
CA GLY A 79 -9.95 -11.88 -6.81
C GLY A 79 -11.34 -12.00 -6.18
N ASP A 80 -11.67 -13.11 -5.51
CA ASP A 80 -13.00 -13.39 -4.95
C ASP A 80 -13.07 -13.14 -3.43
N ARG A 81 -12.57 -11.98 -2.97
CA ARG A 81 -12.50 -11.66 -1.53
C ARG A 81 -13.78 -11.05 -0.97
N PRO A 82 -14.31 -11.58 0.16
CA PRO A 82 -15.48 -11.02 0.85
C PRO A 82 -15.21 -9.70 1.57
N TYR A 83 -13.95 -9.32 1.79
CA TYR A 83 -13.58 -8.14 2.60
C TYR A 83 -13.93 -6.80 1.98
N ALA A 84 -13.96 -6.68 0.64
CA ALA A 84 -14.38 -5.43 -0.01
C ALA A 84 -15.83 -5.08 0.34
N GLU A 85 -16.64 -6.07 0.71
CA GLU A 85 -18.04 -5.87 1.08
C GLU A 85 -18.30 -5.87 2.59
N GLU A 86 -17.41 -6.45 3.40
CA GLU A 86 -17.67 -6.75 4.82
C GLU A 86 -16.68 -6.16 5.84
N LEU A 87 -15.69 -5.37 5.39
CA LEU A 87 -14.91 -4.58 6.35
C LEU A 87 -15.87 -3.70 7.17
N PRO A 88 -15.68 -3.60 8.50
CA PRO A 88 -16.55 -2.81 9.36
C PRO A 88 -16.65 -1.37 8.85
N ASP A 89 -17.83 -0.76 8.99
CA ASP A 89 -18.14 0.67 8.71
C ASP A 89 -17.15 1.69 9.35
N ALA A 90 -16.16 1.22 10.10
CA ALA A 90 -15.20 1.99 10.87
C ALA A 90 -14.13 2.70 10.02
N VAL A 91 -13.96 2.32 8.76
CA VAL A 91 -12.98 2.99 7.87
C VAL A 91 -13.74 3.67 6.74
N ASP A 92 -14.12 4.93 6.97
CA ASP A 92 -14.54 5.84 5.91
C ASP A 92 -13.33 6.72 5.58
N PRO A 93 -12.45 6.33 4.63
CA PRO A 93 -11.30 7.12 4.25
C PRO A 93 -11.70 8.32 3.39
N SER A 94 -13.01 8.62 3.25
CA SER A 94 -13.38 9.97 2.86
C SER A 94 -12.90 10.89 3.98
N LEU A 95 -11.69 11.42 3.79
CA LEU A 95 -11.21 12.64 4.42
C LEU A 95 -12.31 13.66 4.18
N GLY A 96 -13.23 13.74 5.15
CA GLY A 96 -14.40 14.58 5.02
C GLY A 96 -13.89 15.97 4.70
N VAL A 97 -14.48 16.62 3.70
CA VAL A 97 -14.17 18.02 3.38
C VAL A 97 -14.40 18.95 4.59
N ASP A 98 -15.08 18.43 5.63
CA ASP A 98 -15.31 19.07 6.92
C ASP A 98 -14.23 18.78 8.00
N GLY A 99 -13.18 18.00 7.69
CA GLY A 99 -11.95 17.91 8.49
C GLY A 99 -11.98 17.08 9.76
N THR A 100 -13.03 16.28 10.00
CA THR A 100 -13.05 15.32 11.12
C THR A 100 -12.71 13.93 10.61
N VAL A 101 -11.51 13.45 10.92
CA VAL A 101 -11.13 12.05 10.70
C VAL A 101 -11.97 11.21 11.65
N ALA A 102 -12.65 10.18 11.13
CA ALA A 102 -13.31 9.22 12.00
C ALA A 102 -12.21 8.51 12.82
N GLU A 103 -12.42 8.34 14.12
CA GLU A 103 -11.49 7.60 14.97
C GLU A 103 -11.37 6.17 14.46
N VAL A 104 -10.26 5.87 13.78
CA VAL A 104 -9.98 4.56 13.21
C VAL A 104 -9.30 3.72 14.29
N ASP A 105 -9.75 2.47 14.45
CA ASP A 105 -9.13 1.52 15.36
C ASP A 105 -7.62 1.39 15.06
N PRO A 106 -6.72 1.69 16.01
CA PRO A 106 -5.27 1.67 15.78
C PRO A 106 -4.71 0.33 15.25
N LEU A 107 -5.37 -0.80 15.53
CA LEU A 107 -4.96 -2.10 14.98
C LEU A 107 -5.10 -2.19 13.46
N ILE A 108 -6.03 -1.42 12.88
CA ILE A 108 -6.29 -1.36 11.44
C ILE A 108 -5.68 -0.10 10.85
N GLY A 109 -5.81 1.02 11.58
CA GLY A 109 -5.38 2.34 11.16
C GLY A 109 -3.90 2.33 10.80
N TYR A 110 -3.00 2.03 11.74
CA TYR A 110 -1.57 2.17 11.47
C TYR A 110 -1.08 1.36 10.27
N PRO A 111 -1.35 0.04 10.14
CA PRO A 111 -0.91 -0.70 8.96
C PRO A 111 -1.43 -0.08 7.64
N ILE A 112 -2.69 0.35 7.60
CA ILE A 112 -3.27 0.99 6.40
C ILE A 112 -2.65 2.36 6.11
N GLY A 113 -2.41 3.18 7.15
CA GLY A 113 -1.76 4.48 6.99
C GLY A 113 -0.32 4.34 6.52
N GLY A 114 0.40 3.37 7.09
CA GLY A 114 1.74 2.98 6.64
C GLY A 114 1.75 2.62 5.16
N LEU A 115 0.83 1.74 4.75
CA LEU A 115 0.69 1.35 3.35
C LEU A 115 0.42 2.56 2.43
N LEU A 116 -0.44 3.51 2.84
CA LEU A 116 -0.70 4.71 2.06
C LEU A 116 0.57 5.56 1.91
N VAL A 117 1.28 5.83 3.01
CA VAL A 117 2.54 6.58 2.99
C VAL A 117 3.57 5.88 2.11
N ALA A 118 3.79 4.58 2.32
CA ALA A 118 4.71 3.78 1.51
C ALA A 118 4.35 3.84 0.02
N SER A 119 3.07 3.72 -0.33
CA SER A 119 2.62 3.79 -1.73
C SER A 119 2.93 5.15 -2.36
N LEU A 120 2.73 6.26 -1.63
CA LEU A 120 3.06 7.60 -2.10
C LEU A 120 4.57 7.79 -2.22
N THR A 121 5.32 7.41 -1.18
CA THR A 121 6.79 7.52 -1.15
C THR A 121 7.43 6.71 -2.27
N VAL A 122 6.97 5.48 -2.52
CA VAL A 122 7.44 4.67 -3.66
C VAL A 122 7.04 5.32 -4.98
N SER A 123 5.78 5.72 -5.15
CA SER A 123 5.31 6.29 -6.43
C SER A 123 6.05 7.55 -6.83
N PHE A 124 6.27 8.47 -5.88
CA PHE A 124 6.98 9.73 -6.14
C PHE A 124 8.49 9.57 -6.11
N GLY A 125 9.02 8.77 -5.18
CA GLY A 125 10.45 8.54 -5.01
C GLY A 125 11.06 7.70 -6.12
N ALA A 126 10.31 6.74 -6.69
CA ALA A 126 10.78 5.92 -7.79
C ALA A 126 10.63 6.61 -9.17
N ALA A 127 9.81 7.66 -9.28
CA ALA A 127 9.55 8.33 -10.56
C ALA A 127 10.81 8.84 -11.30
N PRO A 128 11.82 9.44 -10.62
CA PRO A 128 13.05 9.89 -11.29
C PRO A 128 13.88 8.75 -11.89
N TYR A 129 13.67 7.50 -11.47
CA TYR A 129 14.46 6.36 -11.90
C TYR A 129 14.03 5.79 -13.27
N GLY A 130 12.93 6.26 -13.85
CA GLY A 130 12.48 5.86 -15.19
C GLY A 130 11.88 4.46 -15.29
N PHE A 131 12.23 3.54 -14.39
CA PHE A 131 11.59 2.22 -14.25
C PHE A 131 10.35 2.24 -13.37
N GLY A 132 9.89 3.40 -12.90
CA GLY A 132 8.62 3.50 -12.17
C GLY A 132 7.49 2.86 -12.97
N ASP A 133 7.42 3.15 -14.27
CA ASP A 133 6.43 2.52 -15.15
C ASP A 133 6.67 1.01 -15.34
N GLU A 134 7.89 0.47 -15.19
CA GLU A 134 8.16 -0.97 -15.33
C GLU A 134 7.90 -1.74 -14.03
N LEU A 135 8.33 -1.20 -12.88
CA LEU A 135 8.00 -1.71 -11.56
C LEU A 135 6.50 -1.63 -11.29
N LEU A 136 5.84 -0.60 -11.83
CA LEU A 136 4.41 -0.36 -11.65
C LEU A 136 3.55 -0.76 -12.86
N ALA A 137 4.13 -1.20 -13.99
CA ALA A 137 3.39 -1.66 -15.16
C ALA A 137 2.46 -2.83 -14.85
N PRO A 138 2.87 -3.85 -14.06
CA PRO A 138 1.99 -4.95 -13.67
C PRO A 138 0.75 -4.48 -12.90
N PHE A 139 0.71 -3.20 -12.53
CA PHE A 139 -0.26 -2.60 -11.63
C PHE A 139 -1.24 -1.63 -12.32
N GLY A 140 -1.00 -1.28 -13.60
CA GLY A 140 -1.73 -0.20 -14.30
C GLY A 140 -2.79 -0.65 -15.32
N ASP A 141 -2.69 -1.86 -15.87
CA ASP A 141 -3.47 -2.24 -17.06
C ASP A 141 -4.95 -2.59 -16.81
N ASP A 142 -5.34 -2.83 -15.55
CA ASP A 142 -6.74 -3.14 -15.18
C ASP A 142 -7.53 -1.94 -14.65
N VAL A 143 -7.00 -0.71 -14.73
CA VAL A 143 -7.84 0.47 -14.52
C VAL A 143 -8.75 0.55 -15.73
N PRO A 144 -10.06 0.23 -15.61
CA PRO A 144 -10.95 0.27 -16.77
C PRO A 144 -10.85 1.68 -17.33
N ASP A 145 -10.39 1.79 -18.57
CA ASP A 145 -10.31 3.04 -19.29
C ASP A 145 -11.62 3.76 -19.00
N THR A 146 -11.53 4.78 -18.15
CA THR A 146 -12.67 5.61 -17.86
C THR A 146 -12.73 6.53 -19.05
N GLU A 147 -13.09 5.94 -20.20
CA GLU A 147 -13.57 6.61 -21.38
C GLU A 147 -14.86 7.29 -20.95
N ALA A 148 -14.71 8.38 -20.20
CA ALA A 148 -15.56 9.52 -20.31
C ALA A 148 -15.35 10.01 -21.75
N GLU A 149 -15.89 9.26 -22.71
CA GLU A 149 -16.19 9.80 -24.01
C GLU A 149 -17.00 11.07 -23.72
N PRO A 150 -16.48 12.26 -24.05
CA PRO A 150 -17.34 13.41 -24.05
C PRO A 150 -18.38 13.10 -25.12
N GLU A 151 -19.60 12.75 -24.72
CA GLU A 151 -20.73 12.67 -25.64
C GLU A 151 -20.81 14.03 -26.35
N ASP A 152 -20.20 14.11 -27.53
CA ASP A 152 -20.23 15.28 -28.37
C ASP A 152 -21.63 15.32 -28.98
N GLY A 153 -22.55 15.91 -28.21
CA GLY A 153 -23.85 16.31 -28.69
C GLY A 153 -23.70 17.36 -29.79
N SER A 154 -23.33 16.96 -31.00
CA SER A 154 -23.38 17.77 -32.21
C SER A 154 -23.54 16.91 -33.48
N GLY A 155 -24.57 16.06 -33.45
CA GLY A 155 -25.20 15.56 -34.68
C GLY A 155 -26.08 16.64 -35.30
N ASP A 156 -25.46 17.67 -35.90
CA ASP A 156 -26.14 18.57 -36.83
C ASP A 156 -26.24 17.84 -38.19
N ASP A 157 -27.49 17.51 -38.55
CA ASP A 157 -27.89 16.93 -39.82
C ASP A 157 -27.43 17.81 -41.01
N ILE A 158 -26.40 17.38 -41.73
CA ILE A 158 -26.17 17.79 -43.13
C ILE A 158 -26.24 16.54 -44.01
N ALA A 159 -27.46 16.27 -44.47
CA ALA A 159 -27.75 15.41 -45.60
C ALA A 159 -27.63 16.17 -46.93
N ASP A 160 -27.50 15.38 -48.01
CA ASP A 160 -27.41 15.73 -49.43
C ASP A 160 -26.00 16.15 -49.89
N GLY A 161 -25.18 15.32 -50.54
CA GLY A 161 -25.42 14.18 -51.42
C GLY A 161 -24.72 14.46 -52.75
N ASP A 162 -23.86 13.57 -53.24
CA ASP A 162 -23.79 13.21 -54.66
C ASP A 162 -22.83 12.03 -54.88
N GLU A 163 -23.15 11.27 -55.91
CA GLU A 163 -22.79 9.88 -56.15
C GLU A 163 -21.44 9.66 -56.88
N ALA A 164 -21.05 8.38 -56.88
CA ALA A 164 -20.42 7.65 -58.00
C ALA A 164 -18.89 7.53 -58.06
N ASN A 165 -18.39 6.36 -57.61
CA ASN A 165 -17.71 5.33 -58.42
C ASN A 165 -17.08 4.33 -57.42
N GLY A 166 -17.31 3.01 -57.47
CA GLY A 166 -17.33 2.16 -58.64
C GLY A 166 -15.95 1.50 -58.77
N GLY A 167 -15.80 0.25 -58.32
CA GLY A 167 -14.68 -0.58 -58.76
C GLY A 167 -14.19 -1.66 -57.79
N ALA A 168 -14.47 -2.91 -58.18
CA ALA A 168 -13.61 -4.08 -58.09
C ALA A 168 -13.55 -4.85 -56.76
N ASP A 169 -14.41 -5.87 -56.74
CA ASP A 169 -14.16 -7.23 -56.24
C ASP A 169 -12.67 -7.62 -56.27
N GLY A 170 -12.16 -8.00 -55.10
CA GLY A 170 -10.81 -8.51 -54.91
C GLY A 170 -10.76 -9.38 -53.67
N ASP A 171 -11.34 -10.57 -53.76
CA ASP A 171 -11.18 -11.68 -52.83
C ASP A 171 -9.69 -11.90 -52.49
N ALA A 172 -9.34 -11.64 -51.24
CA ALA A 172 -8.15 -12.19 -50.61
C ALA A 172 -8.50 -12.49 -49.14
N ASP A 173 -9.11 -13.65 -48.93
CA ASP A 173 -9.12 -14.35 -47.64
C ASP A 173 -7.66 -14.61 -47.24
N ALA A 174 -7.04 -13.62 -46.60
CA ALA A 174 -5.87 -13.84 -45.77
C ALA A 174 -6.39 -14.42 -44.45
N PRO A 175 -5.84 -15.53 -43.93
CA PRO A 175 -6.15 -15.94 -42.58
C PRO A 175 -5.78 -14.77 -41.67
N ALA A 176 -6.77 -14.20 -40.99
CA ALA A 176 -6.53 -13.42 -39.81
C ALA A 176 -5.90 -14.41 -38.83
N ASP A 177 -4.57 -14.39 -38.79
CA ASP A 177 -3.86 -14.79 -37.58
C ASP A 177 -4.38 -13.80 -36.53
N GLU A 178 -5.41 -14.23 -35.80
CA GLU A 178 -5.75 -13.74 -34.48
C GLU A 178 -4.53 -14.09 -33.62
N ASP A 179 -3.45 -13.33 -33.84
CA ASP A 179 -2.40 -13.12 -32.88
C ASP A 179 -3.14 -12.43 -31.74
N ASP A 180 -3.69 -13.27 -30.87
CA ASP A 180 -4.15 -12.93 -29.54
C ASP A 180 -2.86 -12.50 -28.85
N GLY A 181 -2.45 -11.27 -29.18
CA GLY A 181 -1.36 -10.53 -28.59
C GLY A 181 -1.77 -10.18 -27.18
N GLY A 182 -2.06 -11.22 -26.39
CA GLY A 182 -1.77 -11.22 -24.99
C GLY A 182 -0.37 -10.67 -24.93
N THR A 183 -0.29 -9.44 -24.43
CA THR A 183 0.91 -8.91 -23.85
C THR A 183 1.38 -9.99 -22.90
N ASP A 184 2.30 -10.86 -23.38
CA ASP A 184 3.14 -11.66 -22.51
C ASP A 184 3.87 -10.59 -21.70
N ILE A 185 3.25 -10.18 -20.60
CA ILE A 185 3.88 -9.36 -19.57
C ILE A 185 5.12 -10.17 -19.25
N ASP A 186 6.25 -9.67 -19.70
CA ASP A 186 7.51 -10.38 -19.61
C ASP A 186 7.66 -10.74 -18.13
N GLU A 187 7.72 -12.04 -17.78
CA GLU A 187 7.87 -12.55 -16.39
C GLU A 187 9.15 -12.02 -15.69
N SER A 188 9.84 -11.08 -16.33
CA SER A 188 11.06 -10.39 -15.99
C SER A 188 11.00 -9.53 -14.72
N VAL A 189 9.82 -9.11 -14.26
CA VAL A 189 9.69 -8.32 -13.02
C VAL A 189 8.56 -8.86 -12.16
N ARG A 190 8.93 -9.37 -10.98
CA ARG A 190 8.02 -9.81 -9.91
C ARG A 190 8.50 -9.21 -8.60
N ILE A 191 7.62 -8.55 -7.86
CA ILE A 191 7.92 -7.94 -6.55
C ILE A 191 7.23 -8.75 -5.46
N ASP A 192 7.93 -9.61 -4.74
CA ASP A 192 7.37 -10.45 -3.67
C ASP A 192 7.17 -9.66 -2.36
N SER A 193 8.05 -8.71 -2.07
CA SER A 193 7.90 -7.83 -0.91
C SER A 193 8.45 -6.43 -1.16
N ILE A 194 7.88 -5.46 -0.46
CA ILE A 194 8.35 -4.07 -0.44
C ILE A 194 8.61 -3.70 1.01
N LEU A 195 9.78 -3.14 1.28
CA LEU A 195 10.10 -2.44 2.51
C LEU A 195 10.44 -1.00 2.16
N VAL A 196 9.80 -0.05 2.85
CA VAL A 196 10.20 1.36 2.83
C VAL A 196 10.68 1.69 4.23
N ALA A 197 11.92 2.16 4.36
CA ALA A 197 12.48 2.58 5.63
C ALA A 197 13.45 3.73 5.40
N ASP A 198 13.37 4.79 6.23
CA ASP A 198 14.32 5.91 6.22
C ASP A 198 14.65 6.49 4.83
N GLY A 199 13.61 6.71 4.03
CA GLY A 199 13.78 7.24 2.67
C GLY A 199 14.40 6.25 1.67
N VAL A 200 14.57 4.98 2.02
CA VAL A 200 15.03 3.90 1.13
C VAL A 200 13.90 2.90 0.88
N GLY A 201 13.79 2.43 -0.36
CA GLY A 201 12.91 1.33 -0.75
C GLY A 201 13.71 0.08 -1.08
N VAL A 202 13.37 -1.05 -0.46
CA VAL A 202 13.91 -2.38 -0.76
C VAL A 202 12.78 -3.22 -1.36
N PHE A 203 12.97 -3.66 -2.60
CA PHE A 203 12.03 -4.47 -3.36
C PHE A 203 12.66 -5.83 -3.55
N ARG A 204 12.06 -6.88 -2.99
CA ARG A 204 12.51 -8.26 -3.20
C ARG A 204 11.60 -8.95 -4.20
N GLY A 205 12.16 -9.86 -4.98
CA GLY A 205 11.40 -10.73 -5.87
C GLY A 205 12.25 -11.32 -6.98
N ALA A 206 11.83 -11.18 -8.23
CA ALA A 206 12.59 -11.61 -9.39
C ALA A 206 12.70 -10.46 -10.38
N PHE A 207 13.92 -10.06 -10.71
CA PHE A 207 14.19 -8.90 -11.55
C PHE A 207 15.16 -9.25 -12.67
N ASP A 208 14.90 -8.79 -13.90
CA ASP A 208 15.95 -8.65 -14.90
C ASP A 208 16.72 -7.35 -14.63
N ALA A 209 17.83 -7.47 -13.90
CA ALA A 209 18.71 -6.35 -13.58
C ALA A 209 19.12 -5.54 -14.82
N ARG A 210 19.25 -6.18 -15.99
CA ARG A 210 19.60 -5.47 -17.23
C ARG A 210 18.44 -4.64 -17.75
N ALA A 211 17.21 -5.11 -17.60
CA ALA A 211 16.02 -4.36 -17.99
C ALA A 211 15.86 -3.12 -17.10
N ILE A 212 16.04 -3.27 -15.78
CA ILE A 212 16.03 -2.15 -14.83
C ILE A 212 17.05 -1.09 -15.22
N VAL A 213 18.31 -1.49 -15.40
CA VAL A 213 19.40 -0.57 -15.77
C VAL A 213 19.17 0.08 -17.13
N ALA A 214 18.58 -0.64 -18.09
CA ALA A 214 18.24 -0.08 -19.39
C ALA A 214 17.11 0.96 -19.32
N ALA A 215 16.22 0.86 -18.33
CA ALA A 215 15.15 1.81 -18.06
C ALA A 215 15.61 3.02 -17.22
N SER A 216 16.71 2.89 -16.47
CA SER A 216 17.30 3.95 -15.63
C SER A 216 18.14 4.98 -16.39
N ASP A 217 17.50 5.76 -17.27
CA ASP A 217 18.20 6.85 -17.95
C ASP A 217 18.74 7.91 -16.96
N GLY A 218 19.93 8.42 -17.24
CA GLY A 218 20.61 9.38 -16.35
C GLY A 218 21.29 8.77 -15.13
N PHE A 219 21.49 7.46 -15.05
CA PHE A 219 22.30 6.80 -14.03
C PHE A 219 23.55 6.15 -14.62
N GLU A 220 24.64 6.11 -13.86
CA GLU A 220 25.89 5.45 -14.24
C GLU A 220 26.34 4.47 -13.14
N LEU A 221 26.95 3.35 -13.54
CA LEU A 221 27.52 2.39 -12.61
C LEU A 221 28.65 3.07 -11.81
N ALA A 222 28.48 3.16 -10.50
CA ALA A 222 29.40 3.81 -9.59
C ALA A 222 30.25 2.80 -8.80
N ASP A 223 29.65 1.69 -8.36
CA ASP A 223 30.29 0.69 -7.49
C ASP A 223 29.73 -0.73 -7.72
N GLU A 224 30.46 -1.74 -7.25
CA GLU A 224 30.02 -3.15 -7.19
C GLU A 224 30.16 -3.63 -5.73
N ARG A 225 29.05 -3.92 -5.05
CA ARG A 225 29.03 -4.36 -3.64
C ARG A 225 28.42 -5.74 -3.47
N GLY A 226 29.29 -6.74 -3.30
CA GLY A 226 28.86 -8.12 -3.13
C GLY A 226 28.16 -8.63 -4.40
N ALA A 227 26.84 -8.82 -4.32
CA ALA A 227 26.00 -9.21 -5.46
C ALA A 227 25.34 -8.01 -6.17
N PHE A 228 25.47 -6.81 -5.62
CA PHE A 228 24.80 -5.61 -6.11
C PHE A 228 25.69 -4.80 -7.03
N ASP A 229 25.12 -4.38 -8.16
CA ASP A 229 25.65 -3.29 -8.98
C ASP A 229 25.00 -1.98 -8.50
N VAL A 230 25.80 -0.99 -8.11
CA VAL A 230 25.33 0.28 -7.54
C VAL A 230 25.47 1.39 -8.57
N TYR A 231 24.39 2.11 -8.80
CA TYR A 231 24.24 3.15 -9.80
C TYR A 231 23.93 4.49 -9.13
N GLU A 232 24.65 5.53 -9.53
CA GLU A 232 24.44 6.91 -9.06
C GLU A 232 23.90 7.76 -10.20
N GLY A 233 22.99 8.68 -9.86
CA GLY A 233 22.41 9.58 -10.84
C GLY A 233 23.37 10.69 -11.27
N THR A 234 23.12 11.21 -12.47
CA THR A 234 23.96 12.18 -13.18
C THR A 234 23.19 13.46 -13.49
N ASP A 235 23.91 14.49 -13.93
CA ASP A 235 23.31 15.76 -14.35
C ASP A 235 22.49 15.66 -15.66
N ASP A 236 22.52 14.52 -16.34
CA ASP A 236 22.01 14.36 -17.71
C ASP A 236 20.53 13.87 -17.76
N GLY A 237 19.89 13.63 -16.60
CA GLY A 237 18.51 13.13 -16.50
C GLY A 237 17.42 14.21 -16.70
N LEU A 238 16.30 13.83 -17.34
CA LEU A 238 15.15 14.74 -17.59
C LEU A 238 14.48 15.25 -16.30
N PHE A 239 14.59 14.50 -15.20
CA PHE A 239 14.08 14.85 -13.88
C PHE A 239 15.15 15.31 -12.89
N GLY A 240 16.43 15.34 -13.29
CA GLY A 240 17.56 15.54 -12.40
C GLY A 240 17.73 14.33 -11.47
N THR A 241 18.67 13.45 -11.79
CA THR A 241 18.97 12.26 -10.99
C THR A 241 20.14 12.49 -10.03
N GLU A 242 20.79 13.66 -10.08
CA GLU A 242 21.87 14.04 -9.17
C GLU A 242 21.46 13.85 -7.70
N GLY A 243 22.27 13.08 -6.96
CA GLY A 243 22.03 12.77 -5.54
C GLY A 243 21.15 11.55 -5.29
N LEU A 244 20.60 10.93 -6.33
CA LEU A 244 19.88 9.66 -6.23
C LEU A 244 20.82 8.48 -6.50
N ALA A 245 20.50 7.34 -5.89
CA ALA A 245 21.23 6.09 -6.10
C ALA A 245 20.27 4.90 -6.05
N PHE A 246 20.59 3.87 -6.83
CA PHE A 246 19.94 2.58 -6.72
C PHE A 246 20.97 1.46 -6.84
N ALA A 247 20.62 0.31 -6.30
CA ALA A 247 21.43 -0.89 -6.36
C ALA A 247 20.54 -2.05 -6.79
N VAL A 248 21.08 -2.93 -7.61
CA VAL A 248 20.30 -4.03 -8.19
C VAL A 248 21.07 -5.33 -8.15
N ALA A 249 20.36 -6.39 -7.77
CA ALA A 249 20.74 -7.79 -7.86
C ALA A 249 19.61 -8.58 -8.57
N ASP A 250 19.80 -9.88 -8.80
CA ASP A 250 18.83 -10.73 -9.52
C ASP A 250 17.46 -10.83 -8.79
N ASP A 251 17.46 -10.69 -7.46
CA ASP A 251 16.30 -10.89 -6.59
C ASP A 251 15.97 -9.70 -5.69
N VAL A 252 16.77 -8.63 -5.74
CA VAL A 252 16.58 -7.44 -4.91
C VAL A 252 16.92 -6.16 -5.67
N VAL A 253 16.07 -5.14 -5.51
CA VAL A 253 16.34 -3.76 -5.92
C VAL A 253 16.28 -2.87 -4.69
N VAL A 254 17.28 -2.03 -4.50
CA VAL A 254 17.33 -1.02 -3.44
C VAL A 254 17.38 0.36 -4.10
N VAL A 255 16.55 1.30 -3.66
CA VAL A 255 16.46 2.65 -4.24
C VAL A 255 16.40 3.70 -3.14
N SER A 256 17.09 4.82 -3.34
CA SER A 256 16.87 6.01 -2.54
C SER A 256 15.59 6.71 -2.99
N LEU A 257 14.57 6.71 -2.15
CA LEU A 257 13.29 7.38 -2.42
C LEU A 257 13.35 8.88 -2.08
N THR A 258 14.33 9.30 -1.27
CA THR A 258 14.63 10.70 -0.93
C THR A 258 16.11 11.01 -1.18
N ASP A 259 16.50 12.28 -1.11
CA ASP A 259 17.91 12.70 -1.15
C ASP A 259 18.67 12.43 0.16
N GLU A 260 17.94 12.01 1.20
CA GLU A 260 18.48 11.66 2.52
C GLU A 260 18.67 10.15 2.70
N GLY A 261 18.12 9.33 1.81
CA GLY A 261 18.18 7.86 1.91
C GLY A 261 19.60 7.32 1.80
N ASP A 262 20.04 6.58 2.81
CA ASP A 262 21.34 5.93 2.85
C ASP A 262 21.27 4.50 2.26
N ILE A 263 21.51 4.40 0.95
CA ILE A 263 21.53 3.11 0.26
C ILE A 263 22.64 2.17 0.77
N ASP A 264 23.75 2.72 1.27
CA ASP A 264 24.88 1.92 1.73
C ASP A 264 24.50 1.15 2.99
N ALA A 265 23.84 1.83 3.93
CA ALA A 265 23.31 1.21 5.14
C ALA A 265 22.29 0.10 4.80
N ALA A 266 21.40 0.36 3.84
CA ALA A 266 20.43 -0.64 3.39
C ALA A 266 21.08 -1.86 2.74
N LEU A 267 22.13 -1.67 1.94
CA LEU A 267 22.87 -2.76 1.32
C LEU A 267 23.62 -3.61 2.35
N ASP A 268 24.24 -3.00 3.36
CA ASP A 268 24.93 -3.73 4.42
C ASP A 268 23.97 -4.62 5.23
N ILE A 269 22.73 -4.15 5.41
CA ILE A 269 21.64 -4.91 6.05
C ILE A 269 21.16 -6.05 5.16
N VAL A 270 20.84 -5.79 3.89
CA VAL A 270 20.41 -6.84 2.94
C VAL A 270 21.49 -7.91 2.76
N ALA A 271 22.77 -7.53 2.81
CA ALA A 271 23.90 -8.46 2.75
C ALA A 271 24.09 -9.28 4.03
N GLY A 272 23.40 -8.93 5.13
CA GLY A 272 23.54 -9.56 6.45
C GLY A 272 24.90 -9.31 7.10
N ASP A 273 25.63 -8.27 6.68
CA ASP A 273 26.96 -7.92 7.19
C ASP A 273 26.89 -7.15 8.52
N GLU A 274 25.74 -6.54 8.82
CA GLU A 274 25.49 -5.81 10.07
C GLU A 274 24.79 -6.70 11.12
N SER A 275 25.05 -6.41 12.40
CA SER A 275 24.20 -6.95 13.48
C SER A 275 22.87 -6.23 13.38
N GLY A 276 21.92 -6.79 12.62
CA GLY A 276 20.67 -6.13 12.26
C GLY A 276 20.02 -5.40 13.42
N LEU A 277 19.58 -4.17 13.14
CA LEU A 277 18.46 -3.40 13.70
C LEU A 277 18.19 -3.22 15.18
N THR A 278 18.65 -4.10 16.03
CA THR A 278 18.15 -4.19 17.39
C THR A 278 19.35 -4.33 18.31
N GLY A 279 20.23 -3.32 18.19
CA GLY A 279 21.02 -2.91 19.35
C GLY A 279 20.13 -2.53 20.54
N ASP A 280 18.84 -2.30 20.27
CA ASP A 280 17.76 -2.11 21.22
C ASP A 280 16.91 -3.41 21.39
N ASP A 281 16.93 -3.98 22.59
CA ASP A 281 16.21 -5.21 22.93
C ASP A 281 14.66 -5.04 22.86
N ASP A 282 14.16 -3.81 22.96
CA ASP A 282 12.73 -3.51 22.90
C ASP A 282 12.23 -3.44 21.45
N ALA A 283 13.01 -2.85 20.54
CA ALA A 283 12.72 -2.87 19.11
C ALA A 283 12.71 -4.32 18.56
N ALA A 284 13.68 -5.15 18.96
CA ALA A 284 13.70 -6.57 18.62
C ALA A 284 12.47 -7.30 19.11
N TRP A 285 12.08 -7.04 20.35
CA TRP A 285 10.89 -7.64 20.91
C TRP A 285 9.63 -7.22 20.16
N ALA A 286 9.47 -5.93 19.84
CA ALA A 286 8.29 -5.42 19.15
C ALA A 286 8.16 -6.03 17.75
N LEU A 287 9.26 -6.09 17.00
CA LEU A 287 9.31 -6.73 15.68
C LEU A 287 9.01 -8.23 15.76
N ALA A 288 9.61 -8.95 16.70
CA ALA A 288 9.33 -10.37 16.89
C ALA A 288 7.88 -10.65 17.33
N THR A 289 7.21 -9.66 17.93
CA THR A 289 5.84 -9.80 18.45
C THR A 289 4.79 -9.46 17.40
N ALA A 290 4.98 -8.35 16.68
CA ALA A 290 3.98 -7.78 15.79
C ALA A 290 4.45 -7.68 14.34
N GLY A 291 5.62 -8.21 13.99
CA GLY A 291 6.19 -8.13 12.65
C GLY A 291 6.02 -9.41 11.84
N GLU A 292 4.84 -10.04 11.84
CA GLU A 292 4.57 -11.24 11.01
C GLU A 292 3.31 -11.10 10.14
N GLY A 293 2.90 -9.88 9.76
CA GLY A 293 1.70 -9.67 8.94
C GLY A 293 1.97 -9.23 7.51
N HIS A 294 0.96 -9.40 6.64
CA HIS A 294 1.03 -9.00 5.23
C HIS A 294 1.34 -7.51 5.06
N ILE A 295 0.84 -6.67 5.98
CA ILE A 295 1.20 -5.26 6.07
C ILE A 295 1.76 -5.05 7.46
N THR A 296 2.94 -4.47 7.56
CA THR A 296 3.56 -4.13 8.84
C THR A 296 4.05 -2.69 8.81
N LEU A 297 3.79 -1.95 9.89
CA LEU A 297 4.34 -0.64 10.15
C LEU A 297 5.18 -0.72 11.42
N GLY A 298 6.37 -0.13 11.39
CA GLY A 298 7.22 0.11 12.54
C GLY A 298 7.57 1.59 12.65
N ALA A 299 7.58 2.11 13.86
CA ALA A 299 8.11 3.43 14.19
C ALA A 299 8.92 3.32 15.48
N TRP A 300 10.13 3.88 15.49
CA TRP A 300 11.02 3.83 16.66
C TRP A 300 11.74 5.14 16.85
N GLY A 301 11.77 5.70 18.06
CA GLY A 301 12.47 6.97 18.33
C GLY A 301 11.84 8.21 17.67
N ILE A 302 10.76 8.04 16.91
CA ILE A 302 9.92 9.10 16.37
C ILE A 302 8.70 9.23 17.29
N ASP A 303 8.28 10.46 17.55
CA ASP A 303 7.00 10.70 18.21
C ASP A 303 5.88 10.08 17.34
N PRO A 304 5.05 9.17 17.87
CA PRO A 304 3.96 8.56 17.10
C PRO A 304 3.04 9.61 16.47
N ASP A 305 2.86 10.78 17.07
CA ASP A 305 2.08 11.89 16.53
C ASP A 305 2.73 12.52 15.29
N GLU A 306 4.07 12.52 15.22
CA GLU A 306 4.82 13.02 14.07
C GLU A 306 4.69 12.05 12.89
N ALA A 307 4.84 10.74 13.13
CA ALA A 307 4.58 9.71 12.12
C ALA A 307 3.08 9.64 11.71
N ALA A 308 2.18 9.85 12.66
CA ALA A 308 0.73 9.95 12.45
C ALA A 308 0.35 11.15 11.57
N ALA A 309 0.99 12.30 11.79
CA ALA A 309 0.76 13.50 10.99
C ALA A 309 1.10 13.27 9.51
N GLU A 310 2.09 12.44 9.21
CA GLU A 310 2.42 12.05 7.84
C GLU A 310 1.42 11.04 7.25
N THR A 311 0.88 10.15 8.09
CA THR A 311 -0.10 9.13 7.66
C THR A 311 -1.55 9.62 7.66
N ALA A 312 -1.82 10.83 8.19
CA ALA A 312 -3.15 11.40 8.41
C ALA A 312 -4.07 10.52 9.30
N ILE A 313 -3.49 9.67 10.13
CA ILE A 313 -4.20 8.81 11.08
C ILE A 313 -3.94 9.36 12.48
N GLU A 314 -4.97 9.90 13.12
CA GLU A 314 -4.85 10.26 14.54
C GLU A 314 -4.64 8.96 15.34
N GLY A 315 -3.47 8.84 15.97
CA GLY A 315 -3.26 7.82 16.99
C GLY A 315 -4.27 8.01 18.11
N GLY A 316 -4.81 6.93 18.66
CA GLY A 316 -5.60 7.05 19.87
C GLY A 316 -4.69 7.56 21.00
N GLU A 317 -5.20 8.49 21.83
CA GLU A 317 -4.46 9.20 22.91
C GLU A 317 -3.65 8.25 23.84
N SER A 318 -4.01 6.97 23.86
CA SER A 318 -3.31 5.94 24.64
C SER A 318 -1.90 5.61 24.13
N LEU A 319 -1.58 5.87 22.87
CA LEU A 319 -0.30 5.49 22.26
C LEU A 319 0.71 6.64 22.16
N ASP A 320 0.30 7.88 22.43
CA ASP A 320 1.13 9.10 22.33
C ASP A 320 2.41 9.05 23.19
N ALA A 321 2.40 8.25 24.26
CA ALA A 321 3.55 8.10 25.15
C ALA A 321 4.51 6.97 24.73
N ALA A 322 4.19 6.19 23.69
CA ALA A 322 5.06 5.12 23.24
C ALA A 322 6.32 5.68 22.58
N THR A 323 7.48 5.13 22.92
CA THR A 323 8.78 5.43 22.28
C THR A 323 9.05 4.58 21.05
N GLY A 324 8.23 3.55 20.86
CA GLY A 324 8.31 2.69 19.70
C GLY A 324 7.07 1.82 19.56
N LEU A 325 6.71 1.51 18.32
CA LEU A 325 5.51 0.80 17.94
C LEU A 325 5.75 -0.04 16.70
N VAL A 326 5.30 -1.29 16.72
CA VAL A 326 5.17 -2.15 15.54
C VAL A 326 3.72 -2.62 15.47
N SER A 327 3.08 -2.46 14.32
CA SER A 327 1.72 -2.90 14.08
C SER A 327 1.68 -3.68 12.78
N SER A 328 1.04 -4.84 12.78
CA SER A 328 0.81 -5.61 11.57
C SER A 328 -0.63 -6.00 11.38
N LEU A 329 -0.99 -6.20 10.11
CA LEU A 329 -2.28 -6.65 9.66
C LEU A 329 -2.09 -7.84 8.72
N THR A 330 -2.75 -8.94 9.06
CA THR A 330 -2.88 -10.15 8.26
C THR A 330 -4.32 -10.30 7.85
N LEU A 331 -4.55 -10.59 6.58
CA LEU A 331 -5.87 -10.69 5.98
C LEU A 331 -5.99 -12.05 5.30
N GLY A 332 -6.55 -13.04 6.00
CA GLY A 332 -6.91 -14.34 5.40
C GLY A 332 -8.29 -14.28 4.74
N PRO A 333 -8.77 -15.31 4.04
CA PRO A 333 -10.07 -15.28 3.35
C PRO A 333 -11.30 -15.28 4.29
N GLU A 334 -11.18 -15.85 5.48
CA GLU A 334 -12.30 -16.02 6.45
C GLU A 334 -12.08 -15.24 7.76
N GLU A 335 -10.83 -14.94 8.10
CA GLU A 335 -10.44 -14.23 9.32
C GLU A 335 -9.31 -13.24 8.98
N GLY A 336 -9.46 -12.00 9.45
CA GLY A 336 -8.38 -11.03 9.54
C GLY A 336 -7.84 -10.99 10.96
N SER A 337 -6.53 -10.77 11.11
CA SER A 337 -5.89 -10.58 12.41
C SER A 337 -4.92 -9.42 12.36
N ALA A 338 -4.76 -8.72 13.48
CA ALA A 338 -3.78 -7.66 13.62
C ALA A 338 -3.11 -7.79 14.98
N THR A 339 -1.84 -7.44 15.02
CA THR A 339 -1.07 -7.40 16.26
C THR A 339 -0.38 -6.06 16.34
N LEU A 340 -0.46 -5.43 17.50
CA LEU A 340 0.25 -4.19 17.83
C LEU A 340 1.14 -4.46 19.04
N ALA A 341 2.41 -4.15 18.91
CA ALA A 341 3.39 -4.14 19.98
C ALA A 341 3.89 -2.70 20.18
N ALA A 342 3.80 -2.18 21.39
CA ALA A 342 4.27 -0.85 21.73
C ALA A 342 5.15 -0.89 22.98
N VAL A 343 6.11 0.02 23.01
CA VAL A 343 7.10 0.15 24.08
C VAL A 343 7.03 1.58 24.63
N TYR A 344 6.94 1.68 25.95
CA TYR A 344 6.83 2.93 26.69
C TYR A 344 8.15 3.26 27.39
N PRO A 345 8.37 4.53 27.77
CA PRO A 345 9.52 4.91 28.58
C PRO A 345 9.61 4.10 29.88
N GLU A 346 10.84 3.77 30.29
CA GLU A 346 11.07 3.02 31.52
C GLU A 346 10.39 3.69 32.73
N GLY A 347 9.49 2.96 33.39
CA GLY A 347 8.75 3.43 34.56
C GLY A 347 7.35 3.98 34.26
N ASP A 348 7.01 4.19 32.99
CA ASP A 348 5.69 4.62 32.53
C ASP A 348 4.90 3.41 31.99
N ALA A 349 4.42 2.56 32.91
CA ALA A 349 3.65 1.38 32.54
C ALA A 349 2.28 1.78 31.92
N PRO A 350 1.91 1.25 30.75
CA PRO A 350 0.64 1.56 30.10
C PRO A 350 -0.56 1.17 30.99
N GLU A 351 -1.57 2.04 31.03
CA GLU A 351 -2.80 1.74 31.77
C GLU A 351 -3.75 0.90 30.93
N ARG A 352 -3.89 -0.40 31.27
CA ARG A 352 -4.80 -1.33 30.55
C ARG A 352 -6.18 -0.76 30.25
N ALA A 353 -6.76 -0.04 31.21
CA ALA A 353 -8.11 0.51 31.09
C ALA A 353 -8.22 1.62 30.04
N ALA A 354 -7.13 2.34 29.73
CA ALA A 354 -7.10 3.29 28.62
C ALA A 354 -7.15 2.51 27.29
N HIS A 355 -6.20 1.60 27.07
CA HIS A 355 -6.12 0.80 25.84
C HIS A 355 -7.36 -0.06 25.55
N GLU A 356 -8.03 -0.57 26.59
CA GLU A 356 -9.26 -1.35 26.42
C GLU A 356 -10.41 -0.55 25.79
N ASN A 357 -10.42 0.77 25.90
CA ASN A 357 -11.46 1.59 25.28
C ASN A 357 -11.09 2.07 23.87
N ASP A 358 -9.81 2.03 23.51
CA ASP A 358 -9.31 2.74 22.35
C ASP A 358 -8.80 1.78 21.26
N ILE A 359 -8.08 0.72 21.63
CA ILE A 359 -7.39 -0.17 20.69
C ILE A 359 -8.17 -1.47 20.48
N GLY A 360 -8.38 -1.89 19.23
CA GLY A 360 -9.02 -3.16 18.89
C GLY A 360 -10.52 -3.22 19.18
N THR A 361 -11.19 -2.07 19.34
CA THR A 361 -12.63 -1.99 19.64
C THR A 361 -13.50 -2.50 18.50
N SER A 362 -12.98 -2.51 17.28
CA SER A 362 -13.65 -3.05 16.11
C SER A 362 -13.54 -4.58 16.01
N ALA A 363 -12.61 -5.20 16.75
CA ALA A 363 -12.33 -6.63 16.64
C ALA A 363 -13.43 -7.49 17.27
N SER A 364 -13.72 -8.64 16.65
CA SER A 364 -14.63 -9.65 17.20
C SER A 364 -14.07 -10.31 18.45
N THR A 365 -12.75 -10.50 18.48
CA THR A 365 -12.00 -10.91 19.65
C THR A 365 -10.78 -10.02 19.80
N ARG A 366 -10.49 -9.63 21.04
CA ARG A 366 -9.33 -8.83 21.38
C ARG A 366 -8.65 -9.41 22.62
N ASP A 367 -7.33 -9.47 22.59
CA ASP A 367 -6.47 -9.74 23.75
C ASP A 367 -5.51 -8.57 23.95
N ILE A 368 -5.33 -8.15 25.19
CA ILE A 368 -4.40 -7.08 25.56
C ILE A 368 -3.49 -7.65 26.64
N ASP A 369 -2.18 -7.63 26.43
CA ASP A 369 -1.18 -8.02 27.40
C ASP A 369 -0.23 -6.85 27.73
N ILE A 370 0.17 -6.75 28.99
CA ILE A 370 1.08 -5.70 29.46
C ILE A 370 2.15 -6.36 30.31
N ASP A 371 3.40 -6.26 29.87
CA ASP A 371 4.59 -6.75 30.58
C ASP A 371 5.52 -5.57 30.88
N GLY A 372 5.35 -4.97 32.06
CA GLY A 372 6.13 -3.80 32.46
C GLY A 372 5.77 -2.56 31.65
N ASP A 373 6.69 -2.12 30.81
CA ASP A 373 6.62 -1.00 29.86
C ASP A 373 6.27 -1.46 28.43
N ARG A 374 6.01 -2.75 28.22
CA ARG A 374 5.64 -3.33 26.94
C ARG A 374 4.14 -3.61 26.88
N LEU A 375 3.51 -3.23 25.78
CA LEU A 375 2.09 -3.47 25.47
C LEU A 375 1.99 -4.35 24.24
N THR A 376 1.16 -5.38 24.29
CA THR A 376 0.77 -6.17 23.11
C THR A 376 -0.75 -6.19 23.00
N VAL A 377 -1.27 -5.96 21.80
CA VAL A 377 -2.70 -6.04 21.51
C VAL A 377 -2.91 -6.89 20.27
N ASP A 378 -3.67 -7.98 20.43
CA ASP A 378 -4.09 -8.84 19.34
C ASP A 378 -5.58 -8.63 19.05
N GLY A 379 -5.92 -8.39 17.78
CA GLY A 379 -7.28 -8.29 17.30
C GLY A 379 -7.58 -9.33 16.22
N ARG A 380 -8.80 -9.86 16.21
CA ARG A 380 -9.30 -10.68 15.10
C ARG A 380 -10.70 -10.29 14.66
N TRP A 381 -10.91 -10.31 13.35
CA TRP A 381 -12.19 -10.05 12.70
C TRP A 381 -12.59 -11.29 11.92
N ARG A 382 -13.82 -11.75 12.14
CA ARG A 382 -14.37 -12.85 11.34
C ARG A 382 -15.32 -12.30 10.31
N VAL A 383 -15.18 -12.80 9.09
CA VAL A 383 -16.14 -12.62 8.00
C VAL A 383 -17.40 -13.43 8.36
N PRO A 384 -18.57 -12.80 8.52
CA PRO A 384 -19.83 -13.54 8.62
C PRO A 384 -19.97 -14.57 7.48
N ALA A 385 -20.32 -15.81 7.80
CA ALA A 385 -20.67 -16.77 6.77
C ALA A 385 -22.01 -16.36 6.14
N ASP A 386 -22.09 -16.30 4.81
CA ASP A 386 -23.35 -16.17 4.08
C ASP A 386 -24.26 -17.38 4.38
N ASP A 387 -25.27 -17.18 5.24
CA ASP A 387 -26.26 -18.21 5.64
C ASP A 387 -27.38 -18.44 4.60
#